data_AF-A0A1F5DI27-F1
#
_entry.id   AF-A0A1F5DI27-F1
#
_cell.length_a   1.000
_cell.length_b   1.000
_cell.length_c   1.000
_cell.angle_alpha   90.00
_cell.angle_beta   90.00
_cell.angle_gamma   90.00
#
_symmetry.space_group_name_H-M   'P 1'
#
loop_
_entity.id
_entity.type
_entity.pdbx_description
1 polymer ?
#
loop_
_entity_poly.entity_id
_entity_poly.type
_entity_poly.pdbx_seq_one_letter_code
_entity_poly.pdbx_strand_id
1 'polypeptide(L)' 'MFRQYPHNILIRIPGIDSSNSAAKYIGKKVIWRSKSGKKLIGKVVKTHGRNGVLMSRFRKGLPGQAIGSLVEII' A
#
# COMPACT_ATOMS: atom_id res chain seq x y z
N MET A 1 11.99 16.21 15.18
CA MET A 1 12.54 15.19 14.26
C MET A 1 11.38 14.40 13.66
N PHE A 2 11.21 14.41 12.34
CA PHE A 2 10.09 13.72 11.68
C PHE A 2 10.41 12.22 11.50
N ARG A 3 9.59 11.35 12.08
CA ARG A 3 9.76 9.89 11.98
C ARG A 3 8.99 9.35 10.78
N GLN A 4 9.68 8.55 9.96
CA GLN A 4 9.07 7.84 8.84
C GLN A 4 9.16 6.32 9.05
N TYR A 5 8.17 5.60 8.54
CA TYR A 5 8.12 4.13 8.58
C TYR A 5 8.15 3.58 7.15
N PRO A 6 9.32 3.43 6.52
CA PRO A 6 9.43 3.17 5.07
C PRO A 6 8.88 1.81 4.63
N HIS A 7 8.62 0.90 5.57
CA HIS A 7 7.99 -0.40 5.31
C HIS A 7 6.47 -0.31 5.22
N ASN A 8 5.87 0.73 5.83
CA ASN A 8 4.44 0.91 5.93
C ASN A 8 3.99 1.91 4.87
N ILE A 9 3.07 1.50 4.00
CA ILE A 9 2.72 2.27 2.82
C ILE A 9 1.22 2.38 2.71
N LEU A 10 0.76 3.62 2.53
CA LEU A 10 -0.64 3.94 2.32
C LEU A 10 -1.00 3.76 0.86
N ILE A 11 -2.11 3.08 0.61
CA ILE A 11 -2.63 2.79 -0.72
C ILE A 11 -4.08 3.28 -0.75
N ARG A 12 -4.41 4.10 -1.74
CA ARG A 12 -5.79 4.55 -2.01
C ARG A 12 -6.29 3.81 -3.24
N ILE A 13 -7.45 3.19 -3.13
CA ILE A 13 -8.11 2.53 -4.25
C ILE A 13 -9.15 3.51 -4.82
N PRO A 14 -9.08 3.87 -6.11
CA PRO A 14 -10.09 4.72 -6.73
C PRO A 14 -11.50 4.11 -6.58
N GLY A 15 -12.48 4.91 -6.16
CA GLY A 15 -13.87 4.48 -5.96
C GLY A 15 -14.15 3.81 -4.60
N ILE A 16 -13.16 3.73 -3.70
CA ILE A 16 -13.36 3.23 -2.33
C ILE A 16 -13.12 4.36 -1.34
N ASP A 17 -14.21 4.88 -0.78
CA ASP A 17 -14.17 5.98 0.19
C ASP A 17 -14.58 5.57 1.62
N SER A 18 -14.96 4.30 1.83
CA SER A 18 -15.32 3.77 3.14
C SER A 18 -14.33 2.73 3.65
N SER A 19 -14.03 2.78 4.95
CA SER A 19 -13.21 1.77 5.64
C SER A 19 -13.76 0.36 5.51
N ASN A 20 -15.09 0.18 5.49
CA ASN A 20 -15.71 -1.14 5.41
C ASN A 20 -15.49 -1.78 4.04
N SER A 21 -15.61 -1.00 2.97
CA SER A 21 -15.32 -1.47 1.62
C SER A 21 -13.83 -1.79 1.44
N ALA A 22 -12.96 -0.96 2.02
CA ALA A 22 -11.51 -1.19 2.00
C ALA A 22 -11.10 -2.43 2.82
N ALA A 23 -11.79 -2.75 3.92
CA ALA A 23 -11.46 -3.89 4.78
C ALA A 23 -11.45 -5.24 4.03
N LYS A 24 -12.20 -5.35 2.92
CA LYS A 24 -12.22 -6.53 2.03
C LYS A 24 -10.85 -6.87 1.42
N TYR A 25 -9.94 -5.90 1.37
CA TYR A 25 -8.59 -6.07 0.83
C TYR A 25 -7.56 -6.43 1.90
N ILE A 26 -7.95 -6.49 3.18
CA ILE A 26 -7.03 -6.91 4.24
C ILE A 26 -6.57 -8.34 3.97
N GLY A 27 -5.27 -8.57 4.10
CA GLY A 27 -4.67 -9.87 3.85
C GLY A 27 -4.23 -10.12 2.40
N LYS A 28 -4.69 -9.28 1.46
CA LYS A 28 -4.33 -9.37 0.04
C LYS A 28 -2.86 -9.03 -0.20
N LYS A 29 -2.28 -9.63 -1.25
CA LYS A 29 -0.89 -9.36 -1.63
C LYS A 29 -0.86 -8.05 -2.43
N VAL A 30 0.15 -7.23 -2.16
CA VAL A 30 0.40 -6.00 -2.91
C VAL A 30 1.71 -6.16 -3.66
N ILE A 31 1.70 -5.85 -4.94
CA ILE A 31 2.86 -5.89 -5.81
C ILE A 31 3.12 -4.49 -6.31
N TRP A 32 4.34 -4.02 -6.07
CA TRP A 32 4.87 -2.84 -6.73
C TRP A 32 5.96 -3.25 -7.72
N ARG A 33 5.94 -2.65 -8.92
CA ARG A 33 6.94 -2.88 -9.96
C ARG A 33 7.72 -1.59 -10.17
N SER A 34 9.04 -1.65 -10.07
CA SER A 34 9.89 -0.51 -10.43
C SER A 34 9.92 -0.33 -11.95
N LYS A 35 10.28 0.88 -12.40
CA LYS A 35 10.54 1.15 -13.83
C LYS A 35 11.63 0.23 -14.42
N SER A 36 12.54 -0.25 -13.58
CA SER A 36 13.61 -1.20 -13.94
C SER A 36 13.20 -2.68 -13.85
N GLY A 37 11.92 -2.99 -13.62
CA GLY A 37 11.41 -4.37 -13.60
C GLY A 37 11.56 -5.11 -12.26
N LYS A 38 12.07 -4.46 -11.20
CA LYS A 38 12.13 -5.08 -9.86
C LYS A 38 10.73 -5.19 -9.27
N LYS A 39 10.41 -6.38 -8.77
CA LYS A 39 9.14 -6.66 -8.09
C LYS A 39 9.33 -6.62 -6.58
N LEU A 40 8.60 -5.74 -5.91
CA LEU A 40 8.52 -5.69 -4.45
C LEU A 40 7.14 -6.18 -4.01
N ILE A 41 7.14 -7.11 -3.07
CA ILE A 41 5.91 -7.77 -2.59
C ILE A 41 5.68 -7.35 -1.14
N GLY A 42 4.44 -6.93 -0.90
CA GLY A 42 3.91 -6.60 0.41
C GLY A 42 2.56 -7.27 0.63
N LYS A 43 1.96 -6.97 1.77
CA LYS A 43 0.64 -7.44 2.16
C LYS A 43 -0.15 -6.29 2.76
N VAL A 44 -1.45 -6.22 2.49
CA VAL A 44 -2.34 -5.30 3.18
C VAL A 44 -2.51 -5.78 4.62
N VAL A 45 -2.16 -4.94 5.59
CA VAL A 45 -2.20 -5.28 7.01
C VAL A 45 -3.49 -4.79 7.65
N LYS A 46 -3.91 -3.56 7.34
CA LYS A 46 -5.10 -2.93 7.92
C LYS A 46 -5.59 -1.78 7.06
N THR A 47 -6.80 -1.31 7.35
CA THR A 47 -7.28 -0.01 6.87
C THR A 47 -6.62 1.13 7.66
N HIS A 48 -6.57 2.32 7.07
CA HIS A 48 -6.04 3.53 7.68
C HIS A 48 -7.05 4.66 7.56
N GLY A 49 -7.53 5.15 8.71
CA GLY A 49 -8.57 6.17 8.76
C GLY A 49 -9.93 5.68 8.24
N ARG A 50 -10.81 6.63 7.90
CA ARG A 50 -12.19 6.35 7.46
C ARG A 50 -12.38 6.43 5.93
N ASN A 51 -11.43 7.03 5.21
CA ASN A 51 -11.56 7.38 3.78
C ASN A 51 -11.16 6.25 2.81
N GLY A 52 -11.34 4.99 3.21
CA GLY A 52 -11.04 3.84 2.35
C GLY A 52 -9.55 3.60 2.04
N VAL A 53 -8.62 4.20 2.81
CA VAL A 53 -7.17 4.02 2.62
C VAL A 53 -6.72 2.71 3.28
N LEU A 54 -5.79 2.02 2.63
CA LEU A 54 -5.18 0.79 3.12
C LEU A 54 -3.74 1.04 3.56
N MET A 55 -3.33 0.40 4.65
CA MET A 55 -1.92 0.29 5.03
C MET A 55 -1.41 -1.09 4.62
N SER A 56 -0.42 -1.09 3.74
CA SER A 56 0.35 -2.27 3.38
C SER A 56 1.70 -2.26 4.07
N ARG A 57 2.28 -3.45 4.26
CA ARG A 57 3.64 -3.62 4.78
C ARG A 57 4.47 -4.43 3.80
N PHE A 58 5.60 -3.87 3.39
CA PHE A 58 6.57 -4.54 2.53
C PHE A 58 7.75 -5.07 3.33
N ARG A 59 8.33 -6.19 2.88
CA ARG A 59 9.52 -6.78 3.51
C ARG A 59 10.72 -5.87 3.39
N LYS A 60 10.96 -5.33 2.19
CA LYS A 60 11.90 -4.23 1.94
C LYS A 60 11.08 -2.97 1.77
N GLY A 61 11.42 -1.90 2.49
CA GLY A 61 10.74 -0.62 2.32
C GLY A 61 10.77 -0.16 0.86
N LEU A 62 9.72 0.54 0.41
CA LEU A 62 9.73 1.09 -0.93
C LEU A 62 10.59 2.34 -0.97
N PRO A 63 11.29 2.58 -2.08
CA PRO A 63 12.04 3.82 -2.27
C PRO A 63 11.06 4.99 -2.48
N GLY A 64 11.48 6.23 -2.19
CA GLY A 64 10.61 7.41 -2.27
C GLY A 64 9.97 7.63 -3.65
N GLN A 65 10.64 7.16 -4.72
CA GLN A 65 10.14 7.19 -6.09
C GLN A 65 8.88 6.33 -6.31
N ALA A 66 8.51 5.47 -5.37
CA ALA A 66 7.28 4.68 -5.42
C ALA A 66 6.03 5.48 -5.01
N ILE A 67 6.18 6.63 -4.34
CA ILE A 67 5.06 7.46 -3.92
C ILE A 67 4.37 8.03 -5.17
N GLY A 68 3.04 7.88 -5.25
CA GLY A 68 2.24 8.32 -6.41
C GLY A 68 2.24 7.34 -7.59
N SER A 69 2.95 6.21 -7.49
CA SER A 69 2.90 5.16 -8.51
C SER A 69 1.80 4.13 -8.24
N LEU A 70 1.44 3.37 -9.28
CA LEU A 70 0.41 2.34 -9.19
C LEU A 70 0.96 1.04 -8.58
N VAL A 71 0.07 0.29 -7.93
CA VAL A 71 0.34 -1.02 -7.34
C VAL A 71 -0.76 -2.00 -7.72
N GLU A 72 -0.40 -3.27 -7.87
CA GLU A 72 -1.32 -4.37 -8.14
C GLU A 72 -1.73 -5.02 -6.81
N ILE A 73 -3.02 -5.22 -6.56
CA ILE A 73 -3.53 -5.97 -5.40
C ILE A 73 -4.10 -7.31 -5.91
N ILE A 74 -3.64 -8.42 -5.32
CA ILE A 74 -4.03 -9.81 -5.64
C ILE A 74 -4.73 -10.46 -4.45
#